data_AF-A0A3C0W0K4-F1
#
_entry.id   AF-A0A3C0W0K4-F1
#
_cell.length_a   1.000
_cell.length_b   1.000
_cell.length_c   1.000
_cell.angle_alpha   90.00
_cell.angle_beta   90.00
_cell.angle_gamma   90.00
#
_symmetry.space_group_name_H-M   'P 1'
#
loop_
_entity.id
_entity.type
_entity.pdbx_description
1 polymer ?
#
loop_
_entity_poly.entity_id
_entity_poly.type
_entity_poly.pdbx_seq_one_letter_code
_entity_poly.pdbx_strand_id
1 'polypeptide(L)'
;WSQARTKFQSFFAVKVGDPAAEIAGLAKRIDTFKKPGGAGENYIGKVVHDPKKPVVTWGNVPLFAPYLTKANSADKGYVVGGVFPPDPIKKPIPQELLNEFINKKNLVYYNWEITGQRLEKWNLLIQFAAILSDRREQLVNKTKGIDFITSLYPKLGNTITDATVNGKELTITRKSHLGLSALEIALLTRWLDNPQFPKPTLEWPKPAETPRAKPRRIKPRKKPAAKK
;
A
#
# COMPACT_ATOMS: atom_id res chain seq x y z
N TRP A 1 -13.91 8.66 14.65
CA TRP A 1 -14.31 7.71 13.61
C TRP A 1 -14.55 8.46 12.32
N SER A 2 -14.18 7.86 11.19
CA SER A 2 -14.14 8.53 9.87
C SER A 2 -13.19 9.74 9.85
N GLN A 3 -11.90 9.48 9.62
CA GLN A 3 -10.95 10.53 9.24
C GLN A 3 -10.94 10.56 7.70
N ALA A 4 -11.64 11.52 7.11
CA ALA A 4 -11.85 11.62 5.66
C ALA A 4 -11.10 12.82 5.04
N ARG A 5 -9.98 13.25 5.67
CA ARG A 5 -9.26 14.44 5.19
C ARG A 5 -8.46 14.17 3.92
N THR A 6 -7.91 12.97 3.80
CA THR A 6 -7.14 12.57 2.61
C THR A 6 -7.62 11.20 2.13
N LYS A 7 -7.85 11.04 0.83
CA LYS A 7 -8.34 9.79 0.22
C LYS A 7 -7.49 8.56 0.59
N PHE A 8 -6.20 8.74 0.88
CA PHE A 8 -5.23 7.68 1.17
C PHE A 8 -5.01 7.38 2.66
N GLN A 9 -5.72 8.08 3.53
CA GLN A 9 -5.51 7.98 4.97
C GLN A 9 -5.72 6.53 5.43
N SER A 10 -4.62 5.91 5.87
CA SER A 10 -4.54 4.53 6.33
C SER A 10 -3.64 4.50 7.56
N PHE A 11 -4.09 3.77 8.57
CA PHE A 11 -3.42 3.62 9.85
C PHE A 11 -3.38 2.17 10.25
N PHE A 12 -2.42 1.85 11.10
CA PHE A 12 -2.40 0.61 11.85
C PHE A 12 -2.00 0.89 13.29
N ALA A 13 -2.37 -0.02 14.17
CA ALA A 13 -1.92 -0.06 15.55
C ALA A 13 -1.55 -1.51 15.89
N VAL A 14 -0.43 -1.70 16.57
CA VAL A 14 0.05 -3.03 17.00
C VAL A 14 0.39 -2.96 18.48
N LYS A 15 -0.09 -3.93 19.27
CA LYS A 15 0.26 -4.05 20.68
C LYS A 15 1.66 -4.66 20.81
N VAL A 16 2.50 -4.07 21.65
CA VAL A 16 3.88 -4.46 21.90
C VAL A 16 4.22 -4.26 23.38
N GLY A 17 5.29 -4.90 23.86
CA GLY A 17 5.75 -4.76 25.24
C GLY A 17 6.32 -3.38 25.55
N ASP A 18 7.23 -2.88 24.70
CA ASP A 18 7.82 -1.54 24.82
C ASP A 18 7.84 -0.84 23.45
N PRO A 19 6.86 0.08 23.20
CA PRO A 19 6.80 0.83 21.96
C PRO A 19 8.06 1.62 21.62
N ALA A 20 8.80 2.14 22.62
CA ALA A 20 10.00 2.92 22.35
C ALA A 20 11.15 2.03 21.87
N ALA A 21 11.36 0.89 22.55
CA ALA A 21 12.35 -0.10 22.16
C ALA A 21 12.04 -0.68 20.77
N GLU A 22 10.77 -1.00 20.48
CA GLU A 22 10.35 -1.51 19.17
C GLU A 22 10.60 -0.51 18.04
N ILE A 23 10.24 0.76 18.25
CA ILE A 23 10.47 1.82 17.26
C ILE A 23 11.97 2.00 17.01
N ALA A 24 12.80 2.01 18.06
CA ALA A 24 14.25 2.09 17.92
C ALA A 24 14.85 0.87 17.21
N GLY A 25 14.34 -0.33 17.50
CA GLY A 25 14.73 -1.57 16.82
C GLY A 25 14.38 -1.54 15.33
N LEU A 26 13.18 -1.09 14.98
CA LEU A 26 12.76 -0.95 13.59
C LEU A 26 13.61 0.08 12.84
N ALA A 27 13.91 1.23 13.45
CA ALA A 27 14.78 2.25 12.86
C ALA A 27 16.13 1.66 12.41
N LYS A 28 16.78 0.88 13.28
CA LYS A 28 18.05 0.20 12.96
C LYS A 28 17.92 -0.78 11.78
N ARG A 29 16.80 -1.50 11.69
CA ARG A 29 16.52 -2.42 10.58
C ARG A 29 16.34 -1.65 9.26
N ILE A 30 15.67 -0.51 9.31
CA ILE A 30 15.48 0.35 8.14
C ILE A 30 16.83 0.93 7.66
N ASP A 31 17.67 1.41 8.58
CA ASP A 31 19.02 1.88 8.25
C ASP A 31 19.84 0.77 7.57
N THR A 32 19.73 -0.46 8.08
CA THR A 32 20.38 -1.63 7.49
C THR A 32 19.83 -1.97 6.10
N PHE A 33 18.52 -1.79 5.87
CA PHE A 33 17.87 -2.00 4.58
C PHE A 33 18.31 -0.96 3.53
N LYS A 34 18.50 0.30 3.96
CA LYS A 34 18.84 1.47 3.13
C LYS A 34 20.34 1.69 2.92
N LYS A 35 21.21 0.94 3.59
CA LYS A 35 22.67 1.05 3.42
C LYS A 35 23.08 0.80 1.95
N PRO A 36 24.21 1.35 1.49
CA PRO A 36 24.76 1.02 0.17
C PRO A 36 24.93 -0.49 -0.02
N GLY A 37 24.50 -1.02 -1.16
CA GLY A 37 24.42 -2.46 -1.45
C GLY A 37 23.27 -3.20 -0.76
N GLY A 38 22.43 -2.51 0.00
CA GLY A 38 21.21 -3.05 0.61
C GLY A 38 20.04 -3.10 -0.39
N ALA A 39 19.07 -3.98 -0.13
CA ALA A 39 17.87 -4.13 -0.97
C ALA A 39 17.04 -2.82 -1.11
N GLY A 40 17.20 -1.90 -0.16
CA GLY A 40 16.51 -0.62 -0.10
C GLY A 40 17.27 0.57 -0.66
N GLU A 41 18.50 0.39 -1.14
CA GLU A 41 19.40 1.49 -1.53
C GLU A 41 18.72 2.49 -2.48
N ASN A 42 18.04 1.98 -3.51
CA ASN A 42 17.40 2.81 -4.54
C ASN A 42 15.99 3.31 -4.16
N TYR A 43 15.48 2.96 -2.97
CA TYR A 43 14.16 3.44 -2.57
C TYR A 43 14.20 4.95 -2.34
N ILE A 44 13.14 5.64 -2.75
CA ILE A 44 13.03 7.09 -2.59
C ILE A 44 12.92 7.47 -1.11
N GLY A 45 13.40 8.67 -0.77
CA GLY A 45 13.20 9.29 0.53
C GLY A 45 14.16 8.82 1.63
N LYS A 46 14.16 9.59 2.72
CA LYS A 46 15.04 9.40 3.88
C LYS A 46 14.20 9.04 5.09
N VAL A 47 14.57 7.94 5.74
CA VAL A 47 13.99 7.58 7.03
C VAL A 47 14.81 8.22 8.14
N VAL A 48 14.12 8.82 9.11
CA VAL A 48 14.73 9.51 10.24
C VAL A 48 14.09 9.00 11.52
N HIS A 49 14.93 8.59 12.46
CA HIS A 49 14.53 8.25 13.83
C HIS A 49 15.01 9.36 14.76
N ASP A 50 14.10 9.90 15.57
CA ASP A 50 14.46 10.86 16.62
C ASP A 50 14.86 10.08 17.89
N PRO A 51 16.12 10.09 18.35
CA PRO A 51 16.48 9.34 19.55
C PRO A 51 15.85 9.92 20.83
N LYS A 52 15.36 11.16 20.82
CA LYS A 52 14.70 11.81 21.96
C LYS A 52 13.19 11.58 21.97
N LYS A 53 12.60 11.19 20.85
CA LYS A 53 11.17 10.92 20.70
C LYS A 53 10.99 9.57 20.02
N PRO A 54 10.24 8.61 20.58
CA PRO A 54 10.02 7.30 19.95
C PRO A 54 9.12 7.45 18.71
N VAL A 55 9.72 7.96 17.63
CA VAL A 55 9.11 8.36 16.38
C VAL A 55 10.08 8.08 15.25
N VAL A 56 9.58 7.41 14.22
CA VAL A 56 10.25 7.28 12.92
C VAL A 56 9.42 8.00 11.88
N THR A 57 10.05 8.82 11.05
CA THR A 57 9.41 9.49 9.92
C THR A 57 10.13 9.13 8.63
N TRP A 58 9.36 9.01 7.55
CA TRP A 58 9.91 8.84 6.20
C TRP A 58 9.72 10.14 5.41
N GLY A 59 10.75 10.97 5.42
CA GLY A 59 10.79 12.25 4.71
C GLY A 59 11.25 12.10 3.26
N ASN A 60 11.13 13.20 2.50
CA ASN A 60 11.53 13.28 1.09
C ASN A 60 10.86 12.23 0.19
N VAL A 61 9.62 11.86 0.54
CA VAL A 61 8.76 11.01 -0.27
C VAL A 61 7.68 11.89 -0.90
N PRO A 62 7.45 11.81 -2.23
CA PRO A 62 6.37 12.56 -2.86
C PRO A 62 5.01 12.21 -2.25
N LEU A 63 4.21 13.25 -1.98
CA LEU A 63 2.78 13.17 -1.60
C LEU A 63 2.46 12.53 -0.24
N PHE A 64 3.42 11.95 0.47
CA PHE A 64 3.17 11.24 1.74
C PHE A 64 4.10 11.67 2.86
N ALA A 65 3.63 11.48 4.09
CA ALA A 65 4.44 11.64 5.30
C ALA A 65 4.28 10.41 6.21
N PRO A 66 4.82 9.24 5.79
CA PRO A 66 4.73 8.04 6.61
C PRO A 66 5.40 8.25 7.95
N TYR A 67 4.77 7.71 8.99
CA TYR A 67 5.23 7.87 10.36
C TYR A 67 4.95 6.60 11.16
N LEU A 68 5.74 6.45 12.22
CA LEU A 68 5.55 5.47 13.27
C LEU A 68 5.78 6.19 14.60
N THR A 69 4.90 5.97 15.57
CA THR A 69 4.95 6.62 16.89
C THR A 69 4.29 5.74 17.95
N LYS A 70 4.41 6.11 19.22
CA LYS A 70 3.63 5.52 20.30
C LYS A 70 2.18 5.97 20.22
N ALA A 71 1.25 5.05 20.50
CA ALA A 71 -0.14 5.41 20.66
C ALA A 71 -0.35 6.32 21.87
N ASN A 72 -1.37 7.17 21.78
CA ASN A 72 -1.85 7.98 22.88
C ASN A 72 -3.17 7.40 23.42
N SER A 73 -3.09 6.22 24.05
CA SER A 73 -4.22 5.50 24.64
C SER A 73 -3.98 5.20 26.12
N ALA A 74 -5.07 5.05 26.89
CA ALA A 74 -5.00 4.67 28.30
C ALA A 74 -4.33 3.28 28.49
N ASP A 75 -4.62 2.34 27.60
CA ASP A 75 -3.86 1.10 27.46
C ASP A 75 -2.52 1.45 26.79
N LYS A 76 -1.46 1.50 27.60
CA LYS A 76 -0.08 1.73 27.13
C LYS A 76 0.37 0.51 26.30
N GLY A 77 1.37 0.69 25.45
CA GLY A 77 1.97 -0.45 24.73
C GLY A 77 1.49 -0.63 23.29
N TYR A 78 1.04 0.42 22.62
CA TYR A 78 0.76 0.34 21.17
C TYR A 78 1.75 1.18 20.38
N VAL A 79 2.20 0.62 19.26
CA VAL A 79 2.85 1.35 18.18
C VAL A 79 1.79 1.65 17.13
N VAL A 80 1.71 2.91 16.71
CA VAL A 80 0.78 3.38 15.69
C VAL A 80 1.58 3.93 14.52
N GLY A 81 1.17 3.59 13.31
CA GLY A 81 1.75 4.14 12.10
C GLY A 81 0.70 4.39 11.04
N GLY A 82 1.13 5.10 10.00
CA GLY A 82 0.27 5.42 8.87
C GLY A 82 1.01 6.25 7.83
N VAL A 83 0.29 6.61 6.78
CA VAL A 83 0.87 7.32 5.62
C VAL A 83 0.77 8.85 5.75
N PHE A 84 -0.13 9.32 6.63
CA PHE A 84 -0.25 10.70 7.07
C PHE A 84 -0.56 10.69 8.56
N PRO A 85 -0.07 11.63 9.38
CA PRO A 85 -0.45 11.73 10.78
C PRO A 85 -1.99 11.78 10.94
N PRO A 86 -2.55 11.14 11.98
CA PRO A 86 -3.99 11.16 12.19
C PRO A 86 -4.41 12.55 12.65
N ASP A 87 -5.52 13.06 12.10
CA ASP A 87 -6.16 14.21 12.72
C ASP A 87 -6.66 13.81 14.13
N PRO A 88 -6.80 14.77 15.06
CA PRO A 88 -7.47 14.51 16.33
C PRO A 88 -8.82 13.82 16.10
N ILE A 89 -9.10 12.77 16.88
CA ILE A 89 -10.35 12.03 16.77
C ILE A 89 -11.50 12.97 17.15
N LYS A 90 -12.30 13.38 16.16
CA LYS A 90 -13.42 14.33 16.39
C LYS A 90 -14.72 13.66 16.84
N LYS A 91 -14.86 12.35 16.62
CA LYS A 91 -16.07 11.57 16.94
C LYS A 91 -15.67 10.20 17.50
N PRO A 92 -16.34 9.67 18.52
CA PRO A 92 -16.12 8.30 18.97
C PRO A 92 -16.45 7.29 17.86
N ILE A 93 -16.07 6.03 18.05
CA ILE A 93 -16.51 4.93 17.19
C ILE A 93 -18.01 4.74 17.40
N PRO A 94 -18.84 4.73 16.34
CA PRO A 94 -20.25 4.39 16.47
C PRO A 94 -20.42 3.03 17.15
N GLN A 95 -21.27 2.96 18.17
CA GLN A 95 -21.41 1.78 19.01
C GLN A 95 -21.90 0.57 18.21
N GLU A 96 -22.69 0.80 17.17
CA GLU A 96 -23.19 -0.23 16.26
C GLU A 96 -22.03 -0.98 15.59
N LEU A 97 -20.95 -0.27 15.26
CA LEU A 97 -19.77 -0.87 14.64
C LEU A 97 -18.94 -1.68 15.63
N LEU A 98 -18.90 -1.26 16.90
CA LEU A 98 -18.27 -2.05 17.96
C LEU A 98 -19.08 -3.33 18.21
N ASN A 99 -20.41 -3.23 18.20
CA ASN A 99 -21.31 -4.36 18.45
C ASN A 99 -21.16 -5.50 17.44
N GLU A 100 -20.70 -5.22 16.22
CA GLU A 100 -20.41 -6.23 15.19
C GLU A 100 -19.36 -7.27 15.60
N PHE A 101 -18.43 -6.91 16.49
CA PHE A 101 -17.32 -7.79 16.85
C PHE A 101 -17.08 -7.92 18.36
N ILE A 102 -17.56 -6.98 19.19
CA ILE A 102 -17.29 -7.00 20.65
C ILE A 102 -17.86 -8.24 21.35
N ASN A 103 -18.95 -8.80 20.81
CA ASN A 103 -19.61 -9.98 21.37
C ASN A 103 -19.17 -11.29 20.68
N LYS A 104 -18.31 -11.23 19.65
CA LYS A 104 -17.81 -12.42 18.98
C LYS A 104 -16.72 -13.07 19.83
N LYS A 105 -17.03 -14.25 20.39
CA LYS A 105 -16.06 -15.06 21.11
C LYS A 105 -15.04 -15.67 20.15
N ASN A 106 -13.81 -15.86 20.63
CA ASN A 106 -12.71 -16.48 19.89
C ASN A 106 -12.37 -15.84 18.54
N LEU A 107 -12.73 -14.56 18.37
CA LEU A 107 -12.43 -13.79 17.18
C LEU A 107 -10.93 -13.48 17.13
N VAL A 108 -10.26 -13.94 16.07
CA VAL A 108 -8.83 -13.69 15.84
C VAL A 108 -8.58 -12.72 14.68
N TYR A 109 -9.58 -12.51 13.83
CA TYR A 109 -9.51 -11.57 12.71
C TYR A 109 -10.88 -10.97 12.43
N TYR A 110 -10.91 -9.66 12.15
CA TYR A 110 -12.10 -8.97 11.66
C TYR A 110 -11.66 -7.87 10.71
N ASN A 111 -12.28 -7.85 9.53
CA ASN A 111 -12.09 -6.82 8.52
C ASN A 111 -13.45 -6.40 7.98
N TRP A 112 -13.69 -5.09 7.96
CA TRP A 112 -14.83 -4.50 7.28
C TRP A 112 -14.32 -3.40 6.35
N GLU A 113 -14.66 -3.51 5.08
CA GLU A 113 -14.44 -2.48 4.08
C GLU A 113 -15.70 -2.20 3.25
N ILE A 114 -15.80 -0.98 2.71
CA ILE A 114 -16.62 -0.71 1.53
C ILE A 114 -15.73 -1.00 0.32
N THR A 115 -16.00 -2.11 -0.34
CA THR A 115 -15.08 -2.73 -1.32
C THR A 115 -14.74 -1.76 -2.45
N GLY A 116 -15.73 -1.10 -3.06
CA GLY A 116 -15.50 -0.17 -4.16
C GLY A 116 -14.61 1.02 -3.77
N GLN A 117 -14.86 1.62 -2.60
CA GLN A 117 -14.04 2.71 -2.08
C GLN A 117 -12.62 2.25 -1.71
N ARG A 118 -12.48 1.04 -1.15
CA ARG A 118 -11.17 0.50 -0.78
C ARG A 118 -10.35 0.10 -2.02
N LEU A 119 -11.02 -0.31 -3.10
CA LEU A 119 -10.40 -0.66 -4.36
C LEU A 119 -9.78 0.56 -5.06
N GLU A 120 -10.46 1.72 -5.06
CA GLU A 120 -9.89 3.00 -5.53
C GLU A 120 -8.57 3.31 -4.80
N LYS A 121 -8.56 3.11 -3.46
CA LYS A 121 -7.36 3.34 -2.64
C LYS A 121 -6.23 2.37 -2.96
N TRP A 122 -6.53 1.08 -3.12
CA TRP A 122 -5.51 0.08 -3.45
C TRP A 122 -4.85 0.32 -4.80
N ASN A 123 -5.62 0.69 -5.83
CA ASN A 123 -5.06 1.03 -7.13
C ASN A 123 -4.01 2.15 -7.03
N LEU A 124 -4.29 3.17 -6.22
CA LEU A 124 -3.37 4.28 -6.00
C LEU A 124 -2.18 3.88 -5.13
N LEU A 125 -2.41 3.17 -4.01
CA LEU A 125 -1.33 2.69 -3.12
C LEU A 125 -0.31 1.81 -3.85
N ILE A 126 -0.76 0.98 -4.78
CA ILE A 126 0.12 0.13 -5.59
C ILE A 126 0.96 0.97 -6.57
N GLN A 127 0.37 1.95 -7.25
CA GLN A 127 1.14 2.88 -8.09
C GLN A 127 2.21 3.62 -7.27
N PHE A 128 1.88 4.00 -6.04
CA PHE A 128 2.86 4.59 -5.14
C PHE A 128 3.95 3.62 -4.73
N ALA A 129 3.63 2.38 -4.40
CA ALA A 129 4.64 1.36 -4.12
C ALA A 129 5.62 1.17 -5.29
N ALA A 130 5.13 1.27 -6.53
CA ALA A 130 5.96 1.27 -7.72
C ALA A 130 6.89 2.50 -7.79
N ILE A 131 6.38 3.71 -7.52
CA ILE A 131 7.21 4.94 -7.47
C ILE A 131 8.30 4.84 -6.39
N LEU A 132 7.93 4.41 -5.18
CA LEU A 132 8.85 4.32 -4.05
C LEU A 132 9.97 3.31 -4.27
N SER A 133 9.70 2.26 -5.05
CA SER A 133 10.64 1.18 -5.36
C SER A 133 11.40 1.40 -6.67
N ASP A 134 11.32 2.60 -7.25
CA ASP A 134 11.89 2.98 -8.55
C ASP A 134 11.48 2.04 -9.72
N ARG A 135 10.22 1.61 -9.70
CA ARG A 135 9.58 0.76 -10.72
C ARG A 135 8.56 1.56 -11.53
N ARG A 136 8.94 2.74 -12.02
CA ARG A 136 7.99 3.68 -12.67
C ARG A 136 7.35 3.11 -13.95
N GLU A 137 8.01 2.17 -14.61
CA GLU A 137 7.47 1.40 -15.74
C GLU A 137 6.19 0.61 -15.38
N GLN A 138 5.94 0.39 -14.08
CA GLN A 138 4.76 -0.29 -13.57
C GLN A 138 3.55 0.63 -13.37
N LEU A 139 3.71 1.94 -13.65
CA LEU A 139 2.64 2.93 -13.65
C LEU A 139 1.78 2.84 -14.93
N VAL A 140 1.42 1.62 -15.32
CA VAL A 140 0.55 1.40 -16.48
C VAL A 140 -0.89 1.59 -16.04
N ASN A 141 -1.45 2.76 -16.33
CA ASN A 141 -2.82 3.13 -15.94
C ASN A 141 -3.87 2.82 -17.02
N LYS A 142 -3.47 2.14 -18.11
CA LYS A 142 -4.33 1.82 -19.26
C LYS A 142 -4.29 0.33 -19.58
N THR A 143 -4.67 -0.50 -18.62
CA THR A 143 -4.82 -1.95 -18.81
C THR A 143 -6.29 -2.34 -18.77
N LYS A 144 -6.63 -3.48 -19.38
CA LYS A 144 -7.98 -4.04 -19.30
C LYS A 144 -8.35 -4.37 -17.86
N GLY A 145 -7.38 -4.75 -17.04
CA GLY A 145 -7.60 -4.93 -15.62
C GLY A 145 -8.02 -3.64 -14.89
N ILE A 146 -7.37 -2.51 -15.16
CA ILE A 146 -7.77 -1.22 -14.58
C ILE A 146 -9.16 -0.79 -15.05
N ASP A 147 -9.48 -0.98 -16.33
CA ASP A 147 -10.83 -0.72 -16.86
C ASP A 147 -11.88 -1.58 -16.13
N PHE A 148 -11.56 -2.87 -15.89
CA PHE A 148 -12.42 -3.78 -15.14
C PHE A 148 -12.60 -3.30 -13.69
N ILE A 149 -11.52 -3.03 -12.96
CA ILE A 149 -11.55 -2.56 -11.58
C ILE A 149 -12.35 -1.26 -11.43
N THR A 150 -12.13 -0.29 -12.31
CA THR A 150 -12.80 1.01 -12.23
C THR A 150 -14.31 0.88 -12.48
N SER A 151 -14.73 -0.06 -13.33
CA SER A 151 -16.15 -0.37 -13.55
C SER A 151 -16.87 -0.97 -12.32
N LEU A 152 -16.11 -1.50 -11.36
CA LEU A 152 -16.63 -2.11 -10.13
C LEU A 152 -16.81 -1.11 -8.98
N TYR A 153 -16.13 0.04 -9.01
CA TYR A 153 -16.17 1.03 -7.91
C TYR A 153 -17.58 1.38 -7.41
N PRO A 154 -18.56 1.72 -8.28
CA PRO A 154 -19.90 2.08 -7.82
C PRO A 154 -20.78 0.86 -7.49
N LYS A 155 -20.33 -0.37 -7.79
CA LYS A 155 -21.14 -1.59 -7.71
C LYS A 155 -20.88 -2.41 -6.45
N LEU A 156 -19.72 -2.22 -5.80
CA LEU A 156 -19.30 -3.07 -4.69
C LEU A 156 -19.48 -2.38 -3.34
N GLY A 157 -20.43 -2.87 -2.55
CA GLY A 157 -20.69 -2.42 -1.20
C GLY A 157 -19.79 -3.07 -0.15
N ASN A 158 -20.37 -3.32 1.04
CA ASN A 158 -19.65 -3.88 2.18
C ASN A 158 -19.09 -5.28 1.89
N THR A 159 -17.84 -5.48 2.31
CA THR A 159 -17.23 -6.80 2.51
C THR A 159 -16.83 -6.91 3.97
N ILE A 160 -17.34 -7.94 4.64
CA ILE A 160 -17.01 -8.27 6.02
C ILE A 160 -16.36 -9.64 6.01
N THR A 161 -15.17 -9.76 6.60
CA THR A 161 -14.47 -11.02 6.80
C THR A 161 -14.14 -11.16 8.27
N ASP A 162 -14.53 -12.26 8.87
CA ASP A 162 -14.14 -12.62 10.23
C ASP A 162 -13.55 -14.02 10.29
N ALA A 163 -12.65 -14.23 11.24
CA ALA A 163 -12.10 -15.54 11.53
C ALA A 163 -12.16 -15.83 13.02
N THR A 164 -12.63 -17.03 13.36
CA THR A 164 -12.72 -17.52 14.74
C THR A 164 -11.93 -18.82 14.89
N VAL A 165 -11.33 -19.02 16.08
CA VAL A 165 -10.57 -20.23 16.40
C VAL A 165 -11.29 -21.02 17.48
N ASN A 166 -11.67 -22.25 17.19
CA ASN A 166 -12.26 -23.18 18.14
C ASN A 166 -11.37 -24.42 18.28
N GLY A 167 -10.52 -24.42 19.31
CA GLY A 167 -9.52 -25.48 19.50
C GLY A 167 -8.49 -25.48 18.38
N LYS A 168 -8.54 -26.49 17.49
CA LYS A 168 -7.65 -26.63 16.32
C LYS A 168 -8.32 -26.20 15.00
N GLU A 169 -9.57 -25.77 15.04
CA GLU A 169 -10.32 -25.36 13.86
C GLU A 169 -10.28 -23.84 13.71
N LEU A 170 -9.93 -23.36 12.51
CA LEU A 170 -10.04 -21.96 12.11
C LEU A 170 -11.20 -21.83 11.13
N THR A 171 -12.27 -21.18 11.55
CA THR A 171 -13.42 -20.89 10.68
C THR A 171 -13.28 -19.48 10.13
N ILE A 172 -13.30 -19.33 8.81
CA ILE A 172 -13.26 -18.03 8.14
C ILE A 172 -14.61 -17.81 7.44
N THR A 173 -15.29 -16.73 7.79
CA THR A 173 -16.57 -16.34 7.17
C THR A 173 -16.37 -15.03 6.42
N ARG A 174 -16.88 -14.96 5.20
CA ARG A 174 -16.88 -13.72 4.40
C ARG A 174 -18.26 -13.46 3.81
N LYS A 175 -18.78 -12.27 4.10
CA LYS A 175 -19.93 -11.69 3.40
C LYS A 175 -19.41 -10.64 2.42
N SER A 176 -19.51 -10.91 1.12
CA SER A 176 -19.00 -10.02 0.07
C SER A 176 -19.78 -10.21 -1.23
N HIS A 177 -19.67 -9.26 -2.17
CA HIS A 177 -20.38 -9.32 -3.45
C HIS A 177 -19.75 -10.31 -4.44
N LEU A 178 -18.42 -10.44 -4.41
CA LEU A 178 -17.64 -11.24 -5.37
C LEU A 178 -16.87 -12.41 -4.73
N GLY A 179 -17.09 -12.68 -3.43
CA GLY A 179 -16.25 -13.61 -2.67
C GLY A 179 -14.88 -13.04 -2.27
N LEU A 180 -14.50 -11.86 -2.79
CA LEU A 180 -13.19 -11.23 -2.63
C LEU A 180 -13.32 -9.85 -1.98
N SER A 181 -12.28 -9.50 -1.22
CA SER A 181 -11.98 -8.15 -0.74
C SER A 181 -11.34 -7.29 -1.83
N ALA A 182 -11.29 -5.99 -1.60
CA ALA A 182 -10.69 -5.02 -2.48
C ALA A 182 -9.20 -5.27 -2.71
N LEU A 183 -8.46 -5.75 -1.70
CA LEU A 183 -7.05 -6.10 -1.87
C LEU A 183 -6.91 -7.30 -2.81
N GLU A 184 -7.70 -8.35 -2.61
CA GLU A 184 -7.64 -9.55 -3.46
C GLU A 184 -8.06 -9.23 -4.90
N ILE A 185 -9.09 -8.42 -5.10
CA ILE A 185 -9.48 -7.94 -6.43
C ILE A 185 -8.33 -7.15 -7.08
N ALA A 186 -7.72 -6.21 -6.34
CA ALA A 186 -6.59 -5.43 -6.85
C ALA A 186 -5.40 -6.30 -7.27
N LEU A 187 -5.04 -7.29 -6.44
CA LEU A 187 -3.94 -8.21 -6.73
C LEU A 187 -4.27 -9.15 -7.89
N LEU A 188 -5.49 -9.69 -7.94
CA LEU A 188 -5.97 -10.58 -9.00
C LEU A 188 -5.90 -9.89 -10.36
N THR A 189 -6.38 -8.66 -10.43
CA THR A 189 -6.34 -7.87 -11.66
C THR A 189 -4.92 -7.60 -12.13
N ARG A 190 -4.00 -7.32 -11.20
CA ARG A 190 -2.58 -7.14 -11.55
C ARG A 190 -1.92 -8.43 -12.00
N TRP A 191 -2.31 -9.56 -11.42
CA TRP A 191 -1.86 -10.87 -11.87
C TRP A 191 -2.33 -11.16 -13.30
N LEU A 192 -3.59 -10.84 -13.62
CA LEU A 192 -4.15 -10.95 -14.97
C LEU A 192 -3.45 -10.03 -15.99
N ASP A 193 -3.09 -8.81 -15.58
CA ASP A 193 -2.35 -7.87 -16.43
C ASP A 193 -0.83 -8.16 -16.48
N ASN A 194 -0.32 -9.11 -15.68
CA ASN A 194 1.11 -9.41 -15.62
C ASN A 194 1.55 -10.15 -16.91
N PRO A 195 2.62 -9.71 -17.59
CA PRO A 195 3.16 -10.42 -18.76
C PRO A 195 3.56 -11.88 -18.50
N GLN A 196 3.77 -12.25 -17.24
CA GLN A 196 4.09 -13.62 -16.83
C GLN A 196 2.85 -14.50 -16.58
N PHE A 197 1.63 -13.98 -16.74
CA PHE A 197 0.41 -14.77 -16.63
C PHE A 197 0.45 -16.00 -17.56
N PRO A 198 0.07 -17.21 -17.09
CA PRO A 198 -0.64 -17.52 -15.84
C PRO A 198 0.26 -17.90 -14.64
N LYS A 199 1.56 -17.59 -14.65
CA LYS A 199 2.44 -17.90 -13.51
C LYS A 199 1.90 -17.24 -12.23
N PRO A 200 1.77 -17.97 -11.10
CA PRO A 200 1.24 -17.41 -9.84
C PRO A 200 2.30 -16.53 -9.18
N THR A 201 2.47 -15.31 -9.68
CA THR A 201 3.46 -14.34 -9.19
C THR A 201 2.84 -12.96 -9.03
N LEU A 202 3.21 -12.30 -7.92
CA LEU A 202 2.94 -10.89 -7.67
C LEU A 202 4.22 -10.04 -7.86
N GLU A 203 5.31 -10.66 -8.32
CA GLU A 203 6.53 -9.93 -8.66
C GLU A 203 6.24 -8.93 -9.76
N TRP A 204 6.81 -7.74 -9.61
CA TRP A 204 6.78 -6.73 -10.65
C TRP A 204 7.51 -7.29 -11.89
N PRO A 205 6.91 -7.22 -13.09
CA PRO A 205 7.59 -7.65 -14.29
C PRO A 205 8.90 -6.89 -14.44
N LYS A 206 9.95 -7.58 -14.88
CA LYS A 206 11.25 -6.95 -15.11
C LYS A 206 11.05 -5.80 -16.10
N PRO A 207 11.73 -4.64 -15.92
CA PRO A 207 11.72 -3.60 -16.92
C PRO A 207 12.06 -4.22 -18.27
N ALA A 208 11.22 -3.99 -19.28
CA ALA A 208 11.58 -4.37 -20.63
C ALA A 208 12.89 -3.65 -20.96
N GLU A 209 13.92 -4.40 -21.38
CA GLU A 209 15.11 -3.79 -21.96
C GLU A 209 14.62 -2.88 -23.09
N THR A 210 14.79 -1.58 -22.92
CA THR A 210 14.36 -0.62 -23.94
C THR A 210 15.13 -1.00 -25.21
N PRO A 211 14.46 -1.33 -26.33
CA PRO A 211 15.18 -1.61 -27.56
C PRO A 211 16.05 -0.39 -27.84
N ARG A 212 17.39 -0.55 -27.80
CA ARG A 212 18.32 0.53 -28.15
C ARG A 212 17.85 1.08 -29.48
N ALA A 213 17.39 2.34 -29.49
CA ALA A 213 16.93 2.97 -30.70
C ALA A 213 18.07 2.85 -31.72
N LYS A 214 17.83 2.13 -32.83
CA LYS A 214 18.85 2.00 -33.88
C LYS A 214 19.26 3.42 -34.28
N PRO A 215 20.57 3.74 -34.31
CA PRO A 215 21.02 5.08 -34.62
C PRO A 215 20.37 5.52 -35.94
N ARG A 216 19.62 6.62 -35.88
CA ARG A 216 18.92 7.18 -37.03
C ARG A 216 20.00 7.59 -38.03
N ARG A 217 20.17 6.80 -39.10
CA ARG A 217 21.15 7.07 -40.16
C ARG A 217 20.86 8.45 -40.74
N ILE A 218 21.65 9.45 -40.34
CA ILE A 218 21.54 10.82 -40.84
C ILE A 218 21.84 10.74 -42.34
N LYS A 219 20.82 10.97 -43.19
CA LYS A 219 21.04 11.08 -44.63
C LYS A 219 21.86 12.35 -44.89
N PRO A 220 22.99 12.27 -45.62
CA PRO A 220 23.78 13.45 -45.93
C PRO A 220 22.94 14.45 -46.73
N ARG A 221 22.98 15.70 -46.30
CA ARG A 221 22.29 16.84 -46.93
C ARG A 221 22.87 17.01 -48.35
N LYS A 222 22.05 16.88 -49.39
CA LYS A 222 22.47 17.17 -50.78
C LYS A 222 22.92 18.62 -50.85
N LYS A 223 24.17 18.87 -51.28
CA LYS A 223 24.67 20.22 -51.57
C LYS A 223 23.83 20.82 -52.71
N PRO A 224 23.43 22.10 -52.62
CA PRO A 224 22.73 22.75 -53.72
C PRO A 224 23.68 22.88 -54.93
N ALA A 225 23.16 22.56 -56.11
CA ALA A 225 23.87 22.71 -57.37
C ALA A 225 24.14 24.20 -57.64
N ALA A 226 25.39 24.52 -57.98
CA ALA A 226 25.79 25.85 -58.41
C ALA A 226 25.03 26.20 -59.72
N LYS A 227 24.31 27.33 -59.71
CA LYS A 227 23.77 27.92 -60.94
C LYS A 227 24.92 28.54 -61.72
N LYS A 228 25.04 28.14 -63.00
CA LYS A 228 25.84 28.86 -64.01
C LYS A 228 25.08 30.08 -64.49
#